data_AF-A0A843CK34-F1
#
_entry.id   AF-A0A843CK34-F1
#
_cell.length_a   1.000
_cell.length_b   1.000
_cell.length_c   1.000
_cell.angle_alpha   90.00
_cell.angle_beta   90.00
_cell.angle_gamma   90.00
#
_symmetry.space_group_name_H-M   'P 1'
#
loop_
_entity.id
_entity.type
_entity.pdbx_description
1 polymer ?
#
loop_
_entity_poly.entity_id
_entity_poly.type
_entity_poly.pdbx_seq_one_letter_code
_entity_poly.pdbx_strand_id
1 'polypeptide(L)'
;MNHETGPAVRTITFSRNVFLPVTNVCRNKCAYCSFRRNSSDPDAHLMTADEVRRILETGVLTGCTEALFTFGEYADADPVISKKLSEYGYASMTDYVLNLSKTAIGLCIL
;
A
#
# COMPACT_ATOMS: atom_id res chain seq x y z
N MET A 1 2.53 46.10 -31.32
CA MET A 1 3.21 45.22 -30.35
C MET A 1 2.41 43.93 -30.29
N ASN A 2 2.79 42.95 -31.10
CA ASN A 2 2.08 41.69 -31.21
C ASN A 2 2.57 40.77 -30.09
N HIS A 3 1.68 40.43 -29.17
CA HIS A 3 1.95 39.46 -28.12
C HIS A 3 1.78 38.06 -28.74
N GLU A 4 2.83 37.56 -29.38
CA GLU A 4 2.90 36.17 -29.82
C GLU A 4 2.97 35.28 -28.57
N THR A 5 1.84 34.66 -28.22
CA THR A 5 1.79 33.64 -27.17
C THR A 5 2.20 32.32 -27.82
N GLY A 6 3.41 31.85 -27.50
CA GLY A 6 3.87 30.51 -27.87
C GLY A 6 2.92 29.42 -27.35
N PRO A 7 3.02 28.18 -27.86
CA PRO A 7 2.09 27.11 -27.52
C PRO A 7 2.10 26.87 -25.99
N ALA A 8 0.92 26.84 -25.38
CA ALA A 8 0.77 26.61 -23.95
C ALA A 8 1.35 25.23 -23.59
N VAL A 9 2.48 25.22 -22.89
CA VAL A 9 3.07 23.98 -22.36
C VAL A 9 2.12 23.44 -21.31
N ARG A 10 1.51 22.29 -21.59
CA ARG A 10 0.62 21.62 -20.65
C ARG A 10 1.47 20.83 -19.65
N THR A 11 1.56 21.31 -18.41
CA THR A 11 2.22 20.58 -17.32
C THR A 11 1.45 19.31 -16.98
N ILE A 12 2.15 18.17 -16.94
CA ILE A 12 1.63 16.88 -16.47
C ILE A 12 2.42 16.50 -15.21
N THR A 13 1.73 16.19 -14.13
CA THR A 13 2.33 15.73 -12.86
C THR A 13 2.01 14.25 -12.63
N PHE A 14 2.88 13.57 -11.88
CA PHE A 14 2.70 12.18 -11.49
C PHE A 14 3.44 11.91 -10.18
N SER A 15 2.99 10.89 -9.43
CA SER A 15 3.70 10.36 -8.27
C SER A 15 4.49 9.11 -8.69
N ARG A 16 5.76 9.05 -8.31
CA ARG A 16 6.58 7.83 -8.45
C ARG A 16 6.43 7.01 -7.18
N ASN A 17 5.42 6.15 -7.13
CA ASN A 17 5.16 5.32 -5.96
C ASN A 17 5.42 3.84 -6.20
N VAL A 18 5.65 3.11 -5.11
CA VAL A 18 5.41 1.65 -5.06
C VAL A 18 4.04 1.39 -4.45
N PHE A 19 3.31 0.44 -5.03
CA PHE A 19 2.02 0.00 -4.52
C PHE A 19 2.19 -1.20 -3.59
N LEU A 20 1.72 -1.08 -2.34
CA LEU A 20 1.84 -2.08 -1.29
C LEU A 20 0.45 -2.53 -0.84
N PRO A 21 -0.13 -3.59 -1.43
CA PRO A 21 -1.41 -4.16 -1.02
C PRO A 21 -1.24 -5.03 0.24
N VAL A 22 -1.02 -4.37 1.39
CA VAL A 22 -0.68 -5.02 2.67
C VAL A 22 -1.66 -6.14 3.00
N THR A 23 -2.97 -5.92 2.77
CA THR A 23 -3.94 -7.02 2.74
C THR A 23 -5.11 -6.70 1.82
N ASN A 24 -5.59 -7.70 1.09
CA ASN A 24 -6.79 -7.61 0.26
C ASN A 24 -8.06 -8.14 0.95
N VAL A 25 -7.96 -8.57 2.21
CA VAL A 25 -9.12 -8.89 3.05
C VAL A 25 -9.69 -7.59 3.60
N CYS A 26 -11.02 -7.46 3.60
CA CYS A 26 -11.73 -6.26 4.02
C CYS A 26 -13.08 -6.62 4.64
N ARG A 27 -13.47 -5.91 5.71
CA ARG A 27 -14.79 -6.05 6.34
C ARG A 27 -15.93 -5.73 5.36
N ASN A 28 -15.70 -4.74 4.50
CA ASN A 28 -16.73 -4.25 3.58
C ASN A 28 -16.87 -5.14 2.34
N LYS A 29 -18.06 -5.06 1.72
CA LYS A 29 -18.44 -5.80 0.50
C LYS A 29 -18.95 -4.85 -0.58
N CYS A 30 -18.13 -3.86 -0.94
CA CYS A 30 -18.49 -2.86 -1.93
C CYS A 30 -18.67 -3.52 -3.31
N ALA A 31 -19.82 -3.28 -3.97
CA ALA A 31 -20.16 -3.91 -5.24
C ALA A 31 -19.17 -3.60 -6.39
N TYR A 32 -18.46 -2.48 -6.30
CA TYR A 32 -17.49 -2.03 -7.31
C TYR A 32 -16.05 -2.44 -7.00
N CYS A 33 -15.78 -3.09 -5.86
CA CYS A 33 -14.41 -3.34 -5.42
C CYS A 33 -13.88 -4.66 -5.99
N SER A 34 -12.97 -4.58 -6.97
CA SER A 34 -12.25 -5.73 -7.53
C SER A 34 -11.07 -6.20 -6.67
N PHE A 35 -10.63 -5.39 -5.71
CA PHE A 35 -9.50 -5.68 -4.83
C PHE A 35 -9.86 -6.70 -3.73
N ARG A 36 -11.04 -6.55 -3.13
CA ARG A 36 -11.47 -7.29 -1.94
C ARG A 36 -11.52 -8.81 -2.16
N ARG A 37 -11.05 -9.56 -1.17
CA ARG A 37 -11.20 -11.03 -1.04
C ARG A 37 -11.82 -11.42 0.30
N ASN A 38 -12.47 -12.57 0.33
CA ASN A 38 -12.76 -13.27 1.59
C ASN A 38 -11.46 -13.92 2.08
N SER A 39 -11.28 -14.05 3.39
CA SER A 39 -10.11 -14.73 3.97
C SER A 39 -9.98 -16.21 3.56
N SER A 40 -11.06 -16.82 3.08
CA SER A 40 -11.09 -18.17 2.52
C SER A 40 -10.67 -18.29 1.06
N ASP A 41 -10.57 -17.16 0.34
CA ASP A 41 -10.24 -17.18 -1.09
C ASP A 41 -8.76 -17.53 -1.28
N PRO A 42 -8.38 -18.32 -2.31
CA PRO A 42 -6.99 -18.74 -2.52
C PRO A 42 -5.99 -17.60 -2.70
N ASP A 43 -6.46 -16.45 -3.19
CA ASP A 43 -5.65 -15.25 -3.42
C ASP A 43 -5.78 -14.21 -2.29
N ALA A 44 -6.39 -14.56 -1.15
CA ALA A 44 -6.40 -13.73 0.04
C ALA A 44 -5.02 -13.67 0.69
N HIS A 45 -4.50 -12.45 0.91
CA HIS A 45 -3.12 -12.25 1.36
C HIS A 45 -3.01 -11.21 2.46
N LEU A 46 -2.06 -11.44 3.38
CA LEU A 46 -1.53 -10.44 4.31
C LEU A 46 -0.01 -10.45 4.12
N MET A 47 0.54 -9.40 3.53
CA MET A 47 1.97 -9.29 3.25
C MET A 47 2.78 -9.39 4.55
N THR A 48 3.88 -10.13 4.48
CA THR A 48 4.94 -10.16 5.49
C THR A 48 5.79 -8.89 5.43
N ALA A 49 6.49 -8.58 6.53
CA ALA A 49 7.39 -7.42 6.57
C ALA A 49 8.51 -7.53 5.52
N ASP A 50 8.99 -8.75 5.25
CA ASP A 50 10.03 -9.00 4.24
C ASP A 50 9.51 -8.79 2.81
N GLU A 51 8.28 -9.19 2.50
CA GLU A 51 7.67 -8.88 1.19
C GLU A 51 7.56 -7.37 0.97
N VAL A 52 7.11 -6.64 1.99
CA VAL A 52 7.03 -5.17 1.94
C VAL A 52 8.40 -4.55 1.77
N ARG A 53 9.40 -4.97 2.56
CA ARG A 53 10.78 -4.48 2.47
C ARG A 53 11.36 -4.68 1.07
N ARG A 54 11.20 -5.87 0.47
CA ARG A 54 11.73 -6.14 -0.88
C ARG A 54 11.13 -5.20 -1.93
N ILE A 55 9.84 -4.90 -1.85
CA ILE A 55 9.17 -3.97 -2.77
C ILE A 55 9.66 -2.54 -2.53
N LEU A 56 9.80 -2.11 -1.27
CA LEU A 56 10.34 -0.79 -0.93
C LEU A 56 11.77 -0.61 -1.46
N GLU A 57 12.66 -1.57 -1.21
CA GLU A 57 14.04 -1.55 -1.69
C GLU A 57 14.10 -1.51 -3.22
N THR A 58 13.28 -2.31 -3.90
CA THR A 58 13.15 -2.25 -5.37
C THR A 58 12.66 -0.87 -5.82
N GLY A 59 11.66 -0.30 -5.14
CA GLY A 59 11.14 1.04 -5.38
C GLY A 59 12.24 2.10 -5.34
N VAL A 60 13.01 2.12 -4.25
CA VAL A 60 14.13 3.05 -4.07
C VAL A 60 15.16 2.89 -5.20
N LEU A 61 15.54 1.66 -5.53
CA LEU A 61 16.49 1.38 -6.61
C LEU A 61 15.98 1.84 -7.99
N THR A 62 14.67 1.87 -8.19
CA THR A 62 14.03 2.33 -9.44
C THR A 62 13.65 3.82 -9.44
N GLY A 63 13.94 4.56 -8.37
CA GLY A 63 13.68 6.00 -8.27
C GLY A 63 12.25 6.37 -7.84
N CYS A 64 11.50 5.43 -7.25
CA CYS A 64 10.26 5.76 -6.54
C CYS A 64 10.55 6.61 -5.30
N THR A 65 9.67 7.57 -5.04
CA THR A 65 9.77 8.53 -3.94
C THR A 65 8.71 8.32 -2.86
N GLU A 66 7.66 7.54 -3.16
CA GLU A 66 6.51 7.32 -2.28
C GLU A 66 6.18 5.82 -2.12
N ALA A 67 5.70 5.44 -0.94
CA ALA A 67 5.20 4.13 -0.57
C ALA A 67 3.69 4.21 -0.34
N LEU A 68 2.91 3.70 -1.30
CA LEU A 68 1.46 3.68 -1.23
C LEU A 68 0.97 2.40 -0.53
N PHE A 69 0.79 2.48 0.78
CA PHE A 69 0.16 1.41 1.56
C PHE A 69 -1.35 1.36 1.34
N THR A 70 -1.84 0.20 0.94
CA THR A 70 -3.27 -0.05 0.75
C THR A 70 -3.69 -1.33 1.46
N PHE A 71 -4.84 -1.29 2.12
CA PHE A 71 -5.39 -2.43 2.85
C PHE A 71 -6.89 -2.28 3.01
N GLY A 72 -7.57 -3.40 3.25
CA GLY A 72 -9.00 -3.39 3.53
C GLY A 72 -9.36 -2.69 4.84
N GLU A 73 -10.50 -2.00 4.85
CA GLU A 73 -11.02 -1.33 6.05
C GLU A 73 -11.34 -2.38 7.14
N TYR A 74 -10.79 -2.16 8.35
CA TYR A 74 -10.93 -3.06 9.51
C TYR A 74 -10.69 -4.54 9.15
N ALA A 75 -9.62 -4.83 8.39
CA ALA A 75 -9.32 -6.19 7.97
C ALA A 75 -9.07 -7.15 9.16
N ASP A 76 -8.58 -6.63 10.28
CA ASP A 76 -8.39 -7.33 11.56
C ASP A 76 -9.69 -7.68 12.30
N ALA A 77 -10.85 -7.26 11.81
CA ALA A 77 -12.13 -7.84 12.25
C ALA A 77 -12.33 -9.28 11.74
N ASP A 78 -11.59 -9.68 10.70
CA ASP A 78 -11.56 -11.06 10.22
C ASP A 78 -10.63 -11.91 11.12
N PRO A 79 -11.11 -13.05 11.67
CA PRO A 79 -10.31 -13.88 12.57
C PRO A 79 -9.01 -14.41 11.97
N VAL A 80 -8.96 -14.64 10.66
CA VAL A 80 -7.74 -15.13 9.97
C VAL A 80 -6.69 -14.03 9.96
N ILE A 81 -7.08 -12.79 9.70
CA ILE A 81 -6.16 -11.64 9.70
C ILE A 81 -5.71 -11.32 11.12
N SER A 82 -6.64 -11.26 12.10
CA SER A 82 -6.31 -11.02 13.51
C SER A 82 -5.31 -12.06 14.04
N LYS A 83 -5.51 -13.34 13.72
CA LYS A 83 -4.57 -14.41 14.10
C LYS A 83 -3.19 -14.21 13.48
N LYS A 84 -3.11 -13.95 12.17
CA LYS A 84 -1.82 -13.71 11.48
C LYS A 84 -1.09 -12.48 12.02
N LEU A 85 -1.81 -11.40 12.32
CA LEU A 85 -1.21 -10.21 12.95
C LEU A 85 -0.61 -10.54 14.32
N SER A 86 -1.32 -11.34 15.12
CA SER A 86 -0.81 -11.79 16.41
C SER A 86 0.44 -12.67 16.27
N GLU A 87 0.49 -13.55 15.26
CA GLU A 87 1.69 -14.32 14.90
C GLU A 87 2.87 -13.41 14.47
N TYR A 88 2.57 -12.27 13.83
CA TYR A 88 3.57 -11.25 13.50
C TYR A 88 3.93 -10.33 14.69
N GLY A 89 3.23 -10.44 15.81
CA GLY A 89 3.45 -9.63 17.01
C GLY A 89 2.71 -8.29 17.06
N TYR A 90 1.63 -8.12 16.28
CA TYR A 90 0.85 -6.88 16.22
C TYR A 90 -0.58 -7.09 16.73
N ALA A 91 -1.11 -6.08 17.45
CA ALA A 91 -2.45 -6.12 18.03
C ALA A 91 -3.54 -5.66 17.04
N SER A 92 -3.18 -4.85 16.04
CA SER A 92 -4.11 -4.32 15.04
C SER A 92 -3.44 -4.15 13.68
N MET A 93 -4.27 -4.02 12.62
CA MET A 93 -3.77 -3.67 11.29
C MET A 93 -3.04 -2.33 11.29
N THR A 94 -3.52 -1.35 12.07
CA THR A 94 -2.92 -0.02 12.16
C THR A 94 -1.53 -0.08 12.77
N ASP A 95 -1.32 -0.89 13.83
CA ASP A 95 0.00 -1.08 14.43
C ASP A 95 0.98 -1.71 13.43
N TYR A 96 0.50 -2.68 12.66
CA TYR A 96 1.32 -3.31 11.63
C TYR A 96 1.69 -2.33 10.53
N VAL A 97 0.73 -1.58 9.99
CA VAL A 97 0.98 -0.55 8.97
C VAL A 97 1.93 0.53 9.50
N LEU A 98 1.79 0.97 10.75
CA LEU A 98 2.72 1.92 11.36
C LEU A 98 4.16 1.39 11.37
N ASN A 99 4.35 0.11 11.69
CA ASN A 99 5.67 -0.51 11.62
C ASN A 99 6.22 -0.56 10.19
N LEU A 100 5.39 -0.90 9.21
CA LEU A 100 5.77 -0.89 7.80
C LEU A 100 6.13 0.54 7.31
N SER A 101 5.38 1.56 7.75
CA SER A 101 5.69 2.97 7.45
C SER A 101 7.04 3.40 8.03
N LYS A 102 7.38 2.97 9.26
CA LYS A 102 8.72 3.23 9.82
C LYS A 102 9.82 2.60 8.98
N THR A 103 9.57 1.42 8.40
CA THR A 103 10.51 0.76 7.48
C THR A 103 10.70 1.57 6.20
N ALA A 104 9.61 2.08 5.60
CA ALA A 104 9.68 2.94 4.42
C ALA A 104 10.46 4.24 4.69
N ILE A 105 10.17 4.92 5.79
CA ILE A 105 10.91 6.13 6.22
C ILE A 105 12.41 5.82 6.39
N GLY A 106 12.75 4.68 7.00
CA GLY A 106 14.15 4.26 7.16
C GLY A 106 14.88 3.97 5.84
N LEU A 107 14.13 3.69 4.76
CA LEU A 107 14.64 3.50 3.40
C LEU A 107 14.56 4.79 2.55
N CYS A 108 14.17 5.92 3.15
CA CYS A 108 14.00 7.22 2.48
C CYS A 108 12.96 7.20 1.34
N ILE A 109 11.88 6.43 1.50
CA ILE A 109 10.71 6.44 0.62
C ILE A 109 9.46 6.73 1.45
N LEU A 110 8.70 7.76 1.09
CA LEU A 110 7.66 8.36 1.94
C LEU A 110 6.33 7.63 1.93
#